data_AF-A0A2R7LUS8-F1
#
_entry.id   AF-A0A2R7LUS8-F1
#
_cell.length_a   1.000
_cell.length_b   1.000
_cell.length_c   1.000
_cell.angle_alpha   90.00
_cell.angle_beta   90.00
_cell.angle_gamma   90.00
#
_symmetry.space_group_name_H-M   'P 1'
#
loop_
_entity.id
_entity.type
_entity.pdbx_description
1 polymer ?
#
loop_
_entity_poly.entity_id
_entity_poly.type
_entity_poly.pdbx_seq_one_letter_code
_entity_poly.pdbx_strand_id
1 'polypeptide(L)' 'ELQGNIILSIDNIKATNIETVSKLLNKKDEGQSVRLEMINKDGEILRIII' A
#
# COMPACT_ATOMS: atom_id res chain seq x y z
N GLU A 1 5.93 -9.18 -7.90
CA GLU A 1 5.95 -7.88 -8.62
C GLU A 1 5.82 -6.65 -7.70
N LEU A 2 5.45 -6.80 -6.43
CA LEU A 2 5.35 -5.66 -5.49
C LEU A 2 6.69 -5.27 -4.84
N GLN A 3 7.67 -6.18 -4.87
CA GLN A 3 8.95 -5.98 -4.22
C GLN A 3 9.78 -4.91 -4.94
N GLY A 4 10.29 -3.94 -4.17
CA GLY A 4 11.08 -2.83 -4.69
C GLY A 4 10.28 -1.58 -5.02
N ASN A 5 8.95 -1.59 -4.84
CA ASN A 5 8.11 -0.41 -4.90
C ASN A 5 7.94 0.21 -3.50
N ILE A 6 7.65 1.51 -3.46
CA ILE A 6 7.37 2.23 -2.21
C ILE A 6 5.86 2.49 -2.13
N ILE A 7 5.24 2.09 -1.02
CA ILE A 7 3.82 2.37 -0.74
C ILE A 7 3.68 3.84 -0.34
N LEU A 8 2.81 4.57 -1.03
CA LEU A 8 2.47 5.97 -0.75
C LEU A 8 1.19 6.10 0.06
N SER A 9 0.17 5.27 -0.23
CA SER A 9 -1.07 5.23 0.53
C SER A 9 -1.75 3.87 0.49
N ILE A 10 -2.54 3.59 1.53
CA ILE A 10 -3.39 2.41 1.68
C ILE A 10 -4.80 2.91 1.99
N ASP A 11 -5.79 2.56 1.18
CA ASP A 11 -7.18 3.01 1.31
C ASP A 11 -7.32 4.54 1.47
N ASN A 12 -6.56 5.27 0.65
CA ASN A 12 -6.47 6.74 0.67
C ASN A 12 -5.83 7.34 1.97
N ILE A 13 -5.27 6.51 2.84
CA ILE A 13 -4.51 6.94 4.02
C ILE A 13 -3.02 6.91 3.69
N LYS A 14 -2.31 8.03 3.90
CA LYS A 14 -0.87 8.12 3.59
C LYS A 14 -0.05 7.16 4.47
N ALA A 15 0.81 6.40 3.82
CA ALA A 15 1.79 5.54 4.46
C ALA A 15 3.04 6.35 4.83
N THR A 16 3.03 7.02 5.99
CA THR A 16 4.14 7.88 6.43
C THR A 16 5.26 7.11 7.12
N ASN A 17 4.98 5.91 7.63
CA ASN A 17 5.94 5.03 8.29
C ASN A 17 5.46 3.57 8.26
N ILE A 18 6.37 2.65 8.59
CA ILE A 18 6.10 1.22 8.61
C ILE A 18 5.04 0.81 9.64
N GLU A 19 5.00 1.46 10.80
CA GLU A 19 4.04 1.13 11.86
C GLU A 19 2.59 1.40 11.41
N THR A 20 2.38 2.50 10.70
CA THR A 20 1.09 2.89 10.13
C THR A 20 0.64 1.86 9.10
N VAL A 21 1.54 1.43 8.21
CA VAL A 21 1.27 0.38 7.23
C VAL A 21 0.87 -0.93 7.92
N SER A 22 1.66 -1.40 8.89
CA SER A 22 1.36 -2.63 9.62
C SER A 22 0.00 -2.57 10.35
N LYS A 23 -0.33 -1.43 10.97
CA LYS A 23 -1.64 -1.24 11.64
C LYS A 23 -2.81 -1.25 10.65
N LEU A 24 -2.63 -0.67 9.46
CA LEU A 24 -3.69 -0.63 8.45
C LEU A 24 -3.96 -2.02 7.85
N LEU A 25 -2.90 -2.79 7.59
CA LEU A 25 -3.02 -4.14 7.04
C LEU A 25 -3.52 -5.14 8.09
N ASN A 26 -3.05 -5.07 9.34
CA ASN A 26 -3.52 -5.97 10.41
C ASN A 26 -4.99 -5.79 10.78
N LYS A 27 -5.61 -4.66 10.43
CA LYS A 27 -7.05 -4.43 10.63
C LYS A 27 -7.92 -5.06 9.54
N LYS A 28 -7.32 -5.55 8.45
CA LYS A 28 -8.03 -6.14 7.33
C LYS A 28 -8.15 -7.65 7.57
N ASP A 29 -9.39 -8.13 7.58
CA ASP A 29 -9.66 -9.56 7.61
C ASP A 29 -9.29 -10.22 6.28
N GLU A 30 -9.04 -11.52 6.31
CA GLU A 30 -8.86 -12.33 5.10
C GLU A 30 -10.05 -12.14 4.15
N GLY A 31 -9.79 -11.67 2.92
CA GLY A 31 -10.80 -11.41 1.89
C GLY A 31 -11.26 -9.96 1.75
N GLN A 32 -10.82 -9.04 2.63
CA GLN A 32 -11.08 -7.61 2.41
C GLN A 32 -10.10 -7.00 1.43
N SER A 33 -10.63 -6.39 0.38
CA SER A 33 -9.79 -5.70 -0.60
C SER A 33 -9.05 -4.51 0.01
N VAL A 34 -7.82 -4.32 -0.45
CA VAL A 34 -6.92 -3.24 -0.05
C VAL A 34 -6.53 -2.44 -1.28
N ARG A 35 -6.75 -1.13 -1.26
CA ARG A 35 -6.28 -0.23 -2.30
C ARG A 35 -4.89 0.28 -1.95
N LEU A 36 -3.90 0.01 -2.79
CA LEU A 36 -2.54 0.52 -2.64
C LEU A 36 -2.25 1.56 -3.73
N GLU A 37 -1.67 2.69 -3.33
CA GLU A 37 -0.96 3.59 -4.22
C GLU A 37 0.54 3.44 -3.96
N MET A 38 1.32 3.23 -5.01
CA MET A 38 2.74 2.96 -4.91
C MET A 38 3.52 3.74 -5.97
N ILE A 39 4.82 3.90 -5.76
CA ILE A 39 5.77 4.34 -6.77
C ILE A 39 6.77 3.23 -7.06
N ASN A 40 6.99 2.91 -8.34
CA ASN A 40 8.01 1.94 -8.76
C ASN A 40 9.38 2.59 -8.91
N LYS A 41 10.39 1.78 -9.25
CA LYS A 41 11.78 2.24 -9.44
C LYS A 41 11.93 3.25 -10.58
N ASP A 42 11.01 3.22 -11.53
CA ASP A 42 10.98 4.10 -12.69
C ASP A 42 10.28 5.44 -12.39
N GLY A 43 9.74 5.61 -11.17
CA GLY A 43 9.06 6.82 -10.72
C GLY A 43 7.58 6.90 -11.08
N GLU A 44 7.01 5.83 -11.62
CA GLU A 44 5.62 5.77 -12.03
C GLU A 44 4.71 5.48 -10.83
N ILE A 45 3.57 6.18 -10.77
CA ILE A 45 2.55 5.95 -9.74
C ILE A 45 1.61 4.85 -10.21
N LEU A 46 1.52 3.80 -9.41
CA LEU A 46 0.70 2.62 -9.64
C LEU A 46 -0.43 2.58 -8.61
N ARG A 47 -1.63 2.18 -9.05
CA ARG A 47 -2.78 1.95 -8.17
C ARG A 47 -3.30 0.54 -8.39
N ILE A 48 -3.34 -0.23 -7.32
CA ILE A 48 -3.78 -1.64 -7.35
C ILE A 48 -4.77 -1.92 -6.23
N ILE A 49 -5.63 -2.90 -6.47
CA ILE A 49 -6.56 -3.44 -5.49
C ILE A 49 -6.23 -4.93 -5.36
N ILE A 50 -5.92 -5.37 -4.13
CA ILE A 50 -5.59 -6.76 -3.80
C ILE A 50 -6.54 -7.30 -2.73
#